data_AF-A0AAV0WLC2-F1
#
_entry.id   AF-A0AAV0WLC2-F1
#
_cell.length_a   1.000
_cell.length_b   1.000
_cell.length_c   1.000
_cell.angle_alpha   90.00
_cell.angle_beta   90.00
_cell.angle_gamma   90.00
#
_symmetry.space_group_name_H-M   'P 1'
#
loop_
_entity.id
_entity.type
_entity.pdbx_description
1 polymer ?
#
loop_
_entity_poly.entity_id
_entity_poly.type
_entity_poly.pdbx_seq_one_letter_code
_entity_poly.pdbx_strand_id
1 'polypeptide(L)'
;MRPHTPCENTVHGLLYGNNIHAKALDYGKSMEQYARIEFENKFMLKVSPAGLCVVSEIPYLAGYLHGFVDHDSLIEIKCPFLAKDCDTIIHAK
;
A
#
# COMPACT_ATOMS: atom_id res chain seq x y z
N MET A 1 18.57 -5.20 -4.04
CA MET A 1 18.36 -5.37 -5.50
C MET A 1 19.23 -6.51 -5.98
N ARG A 2 18.71 -7.41 -6.83
CA ARG A 2 19.55 -8.46 -7.42
C ARG A 2 20.54 -7.81 -8.40
N PRO A 3 21.75 -8.36 -8.61
CA PRO A 3 22.76 -7.77 -9.50
C PRO A 3 22.29 -7.53 -10.93
N HIS A 4 21.24 -8.23 -11.37
CA HIS A 4 20.72 -8.20 -12.73
C HIS A 4 19.21 -7.88 -12.81
N THR A 5 18.66 -7.13 -11.85
CA THR A 5 17.28 -6.60 -12.03
C THR A 5 17.31 -5.54 -13.13
N PRO A 6 16.62 -5.72 -14.28
CA PRO A 6 16.60 -4.73 -15.34
C PRO A 6 15.98 -3.42 -14.82
N CYS A 7 16.70 -2.30 -14.97
CA CYS A 7 16.22 -0.99 -14.53
C CYS A 7 15.50 -0.21 -15.63
N GLU A 8 15.39 -0.75 -16.84
CA GLU A 8 14.86 -0.08 -18.04
C GLU A 8 13.47 0.53 -17.79
N ASN A 9 12.54 -0.24 -17.23
CA ASN A 9 11.19 0.23 -16.93
C ASN A 9 11.18 1.31 -15.84
N THR A 10 12.09 1.21 -14.86
CA THR A 10 12.24 2.22 -13.80
C THR A 10 12.79 3.52 -14.39
N VAL A 11 13.84 3.46 -15.20
CA VAL A 11 14.44 4.62 -15.88
C VAL A 11 13.42 5.26 -16.81
N HIS A 12 12.71 4.47 -17.62
CA HIS A 12 11.66 4.97 -18.51
C HIS A 12 10.54 5.67 -17.72
N GLY A 13 10.06 5.06 -16.63
CA GLY A 13 9.02 5.66 -15.78
C GLY A 13 9.47 6.96 -15.09
N LEU A 14 10.74 7.07 -14.72
CA LEU A 14 11.31 8.30 -14.13
C LEU A 14 11.44 9.43 -15.17
N LEU A 15 11.89 9.11 -16.39
CA LEU A 15 12.14 10.10 -17.44
C LEU A 15 10.86 10.61 -18.10
N TYR A 16 9.90 9.71 -18.34
CA TYR A 16 8.72 10.01 -19.14
C TYR A 16 7.43 10.09 -18.32
N GLY A 17 7.49 9.75 -17.02
CA GLY A 17 6.34 9.69 -16.14
C GLY A 17 5.46 8.45 -16.41
N ASN A 18 4.98 7.84 -15.34
CA ASN A 18 4.02 6.74 -15.43
C ASN A 18 2.63 7.23 -14.98
N ASN A 19 1.78 7.58 -15.93
CA ASN A 19 0.36 7.86 -15.66
C ASN A 19 -0.43 6.54 -15.66
N ILE A 20 -0.20 5.74 -14.62
CA ILE A 20 -0.97 4.50 -14.42
C ILE A 20 -2.33 4.89 -13.83
N HIS A 21 -3.34 5.02 -14.71
CA HIS A 21 -4.73 5.18 -14.30
C HIS A 21 -5.43 3.82 -14.37
N ALA A 22 -5.73 3.27 -13.21
CA ALA A 22 -6.45 2.00 -13.09
C ALA A 22 -7.56 2.15 -12.05
N LYS A 23 -8.76 1.65 -12.39
CA LYS A 23 -9.93 1.66 -11.48
C LYS A 23 -9.62 1.05 -10.11
N ALA A 24 -8.75 0.03 -10.10
CA ALA A 24 -8.31 -0.61 -8.86
C ALA A 24 -7.46 0.30 -7.96
N LEU A 25 -6.63 1.17 -8.54
CA LEU A 25 -5.85 2.15 -7.78
C LEU A 25 -6.75 3.24 -7.20
N ASP A 26 -7.68 3.76 -7.99
CA ASP A 26 -8.63 4.79 -7.53
C ASP A 26 -9.52 4.24 -6.41
N TYR A 27 -10.03 3.02 -6.58
CA TYR A 27 -10.80 2.33 -5.54
C TYR A 27 -9.97 2.07 -4.28
N GLY A 28 -8.72 1.60 -4.44
CA GLY A 28 -7.80 1.39 -3.33
C GLY A 28 -7.64 2.65 -2.48
N LYS A 29 -7.34 3.78 -3.14
CA LYS A 29 -7.16 5.08 -2.49
C LYS A 29 -8.43 5.56 -1.78
N SER A 30 -9.60 5.41 -2.40
CA SER A 30 -10.86 5.86 -1.78
C SER A 30 -11.28 5.00 -0.58
N MET A 31 -10.93 3.71 -0.58
CA MET A 31 -11.38 2.75 0.45
C MET A 31 -10.42 2.59 1.62
N GLU A 32 -9.16 2.98 1.46
CA GLU A 32 -8.11 2.80 2.47
C GLU A 32 -8.50 3.33 3.85
N GLN A 33 -9.05 4.55 3.92
CA GLN A 33 -9.45 5.17 5.19
C GLN A 33 -10.55 4.37 5.90
N TYR A 34 -11.53 3.86 5.15
CA TYR A 34 -12.62 3.07 5.70
C TYR A 34 -12.10 1.73 6.22
N ALA A 35 -11.23 1.07 5.46
CA ALA A 35 -10.61 -0.19 5.87
C ALA A 35 -9.74 -0.01 7.14
N ARG A 36 -9.06 1.13 7.30
CA ARG A 36 -8.32 1.45 8.52
C ARG A 36 -9.26 1.59 9.72
N ILE A 37 -10.37 2.33 9.57
CA ILE A 37 -11.36 2.52 10.64
C ILE A 37 -11.97 1.17 11.06
N GLU A 38 -12.32 0.33 10.09
CA GLU A 38 -12.84 -1.02 10.36
C GLU A 38 -11.82 -1.89 11.10
N PHE A 39 -10.54 -1.81 10.74
CA PHE A 39 -9.46 -2.47 11.49
C PHE A 39 -9.39 -1.98 12.94
N GLU A 40 -9.40 -0.66 13.16
CA GLU A 40 -9.33 -0.10 14.52
C GLU A 40 -10.51 -0.58 15.38
N ASN A 41 -11.72 -0.57 14.83
CA ASN A 41 -12.92 -1.00 15.52
C ASN A 41 -12.93 -2.50 15.83
N LYS A 42 -12.50 -3.32 14.86
CA LYS A 42 -12.52 -4.78 14.97
C LYS A 42 -11.49 -5.31 15.97
N PHE A 43 -10.29 -4.72 15.99
CA PHE A 43 -9.19 -5.18 16.82
C PHE A 43 -8.98 -4.34 18.07
N MET A 44 -9.72 -3.24 18.23
CA MET A 44 -9.56 -2.28 19.34
C MET A 44 -8.13 -1.73 19.43
N LEU A 45 -7.44 -1.62 18.29
CA LEU A 45 -6.09 -1.08 18.16
C LEU A 45 -6.14 0.27 17.44
N LYS A 46 -5.21 1.17 17.78
CA LYS A 46 -5.07 2.45 17.08
C LYS A 46 -3.99 2.40 16.02
N VAL A 47 -4.29 2.99 14.87
CA VAL A 47 -3.38 3.09 13.74
C VAL A 47 -2.93 4.55 13.62
N SER A 48 -1.63 4.78 13.78
CA SER A 48 -1.02 6.07 13.47
C SER A 48 -0.71 6.11 11.97
N PRO A 49 -1.33 7.02 11.18
CA PRO A 49 -1.07 7.11 9.74
C PRO A 49 0.41 7.34 9.44
N ALA A 50 0.91 6.70 8.39
CA ALA A 50 2.29 6.82 7.95
C ALA A 50 2.34 7.30 6.48
N GLY A 51 3.54 7.33 5.93
CA GLY A 51 3.79 7.70 4.55
C GLY A 51 5.08 7.06 4.06
N LEU A 52 5.92 7.84 3.38
CA LEU A 52 7.23 7.37 2.96
C LEU A 52 8.16 7.22 4.17
N CYS A 53 8.62 6.01 4.43
CA CYS A 53 9.58 5.67 5.47
C CYS A 53 10.91 5.27 4.82
N VAL A 54 11.98 5.97 5.19
CA VAL A 54 13.34 5.73 4.69
C VAL A 54 14.13 4.94 5.73
N VAL A 55 14.89 3.93 5.28
CA VAL A 55 15.79 3.17 6.15
C VAL A 55 17.00 4.05 6.48
N SER A 56 17.22 4.33 7.76
CA SER A 56 18.26 5.27 8.23
C SER A 56 19.66 4.90 7.76
N GLU A 57 19.97 3.60 7.72
CA GLU A 57 21.28 3.07 7.33
C GLU A 57 21.45 3.02 5.81
N ILE A 58 20.36 3.07 5.05
CA ILE A 58 20.34 2.91 3.60
C ILE A 58 19.43 4.00 3.00
N PRO A 59 19.92 5.24 2.83
CA PRO A 59 19.07 6.40 2.49
C PRO A 59 18.29 6.29 1.17
N TYR A 60 18.73 5.43 0.26
CA TYR A 60 18.06 5.16 -1.02
C TYR A 60 17.04 4.01 -0.96
N LEU A 61 16.84 3.40 0.22
CA LEU A 61 15.85 2.36 0.46
C LEU A 61 14.70 2.95 1.28
N ALA A 62 13.52 2.94 0.70
CA ALA A 62 12.31 3.44 1.33
C ALA A 62 11.10 2.58 0.98
N GLY A 63 10.09 2.61 1.86
CA GLY A 63 8.79 1.98 1.64
C GLY A 63 7.68 2.97 1.99
N TYR A 64 6.55 2.88 1.29
CA TYR A 64 5.34 3.58 1.68
C TYR A 64 4.54 2.69 2.62
N LEU A 65 4.20 3.20 3.80
CA LEU A 65 3.41 2.48 4.81
C LEU A 65 2.07 3.16 5.00
N HIS A 66 1.01 2.37 5.20
CA HIS A 66 -0.31 2.91 5.53
C HIS A 66 -0.42 3.38 6.98
N GLY A 67 0.29 2.72 7.90
CA GLY A 67 0.36 3.15 9.30
C GLY A 67 1.17 2.24 10.20
N PHE A 68 1.42 2.74 11.40
CA PHE A 68 1.96 1.99 12.53
C PHE A 68 0.82 1.59 13.46
N VAL A 69 0.93 0.38 14.00
CA VAL A 69 -0.01 -0.16 15.00
C VAL A 69 0.77 -0.34 16.29
N ASP A 70 0.29 0.33 17.33
CA ASP A 70 0.92 0.31 18.65
C ASP A 70 2.42 0.68 18.59
N HIS A 71 3.32 -0.17 19.09
CA HIS A 71 4.75 0.15 19.25
C HIS A 71 5.70 -0.58 18.30
N ASP A 72 5.35 -1.77 17.80
CA ASP A 72 6.28 -2.64 17.08
C ASP A 72 5.74 -3.19 15.75
N SER A 73 4.53 -2.79 15.38
CA SER A 73 3.79 -3.38 14.27
C SER A 73 3.44 -2.34 13.21
N LEU A 74 3.30 -2.80 11.97
CA LEU A 74 2.87 -2.01 10.82
C LEU A 74 1.62 -2.61 10.20
N ILE A 75 0.84 -1.78 9.51
CA ILE A 75 -0.33 -2.23 8.76
C ILE A 75 -0.15 -1.94 7.27
N GLU A 76 -0.47 -2.95 6.46
CA GLU A 76 -0.60 -2.84 5.01
C GLU A 76 -2.06 -3.09 4.62
N ILE A 77 -2.71 -2.10 4.01
CA ILE A 77 -4.13 -2.17 3.66
C ILE A 77 -4.26 -2.48 2.17
N LYS A 78 -5.05 -3.51 1.85
CA LYS A 78 -5.42 -3.84 0.47
C LYS A 78 -6.93 -3.81 0.32
N CYS A 79 -7.41 -2.97 -0.60
CA CYS A 79 -8.82 -2.90 -0.99
C CYS A 79 -8.95 -3.39 -2.44
N PRO A 80 -9.02 -4.72 -2.66
CA PRO A 80 -9.09 -5.28 -4.02
C PRO A 80 -10.42 -4.93 -4.68
N PHE A 81 -10.35 -4.25 -5.83
CA PHE A 81 -11.54 -3.81 -6.58
C PHE A 81 -12.47 -4.96 -6.99
N LEU A 82 -11.91 -6.14 -7.29
CA LEU A 82 -12.70 -7.32 -7.69
C LEU A 82 -13.49 -7.94 -6.54
N ALA A 83 -13.09 -7.70 -5.28
CA ALA A 83 -13.76 -8.24 -4.11
C ALA A 83 -14.74 -7.25 -3.45
N LYS A 84 -14.98 -6.09 -4.08
CA LYS A 84 -15.76 -5.01 -3.47
C LYS A 84 -17.20 -5.41 -3.11
N ASP A 85 -17.75 -6.36 -3.87
CA ASP A 85 -19.13 -6.86 -3.72
C ASP A 85 -19.13 -8.29 -3.14
N CYS A 86 -18.01 -8.75 -2.58
CA CYS A 86 -17.85 -10.08 -2.03
C CYS A 86 -17.68 -10.03 -0.51
N ASP A 87 -18.39 -10.90 0.20
CA ASP A 87 -18.22 -11.04 1.66
C ASP A 87 -16.85 -11.63 2.04
N THR A 88 -16.19 -12.29 1.09
CA THR A 88 -14.88 -12.94 1.27
C THR A 88 -14.03 -12.83 0.01
N ILE A 89 -12.72 -12.65 0.20
CA ILE A 89 -11.73 -12.51 -0.90
C ILE A 89 -11.65 -13.77 -1.77
N ILE A 90 -11.97 -14.95 -1.21
CA ILE A 90 -11.94 -16.24 -1.90
C ILE A 90 -12.90 -16.28 -3.11
N HIS A 91 -13.98 -15.50 -3.06
CA HIS A 91 -14.98 -15.47 -4.12
C HIS A 91 -14.79 -14.34 -5.14
N ALA A 92 -13.78 -13.49 -4.95
CA ALA A 92 -13.44 -12.42 -5.89
C ALA A 92 -12.84 -13.03 -7.18
N LYS A 93 -13.47 -12.75 -8.32
CA LYS A 93 -13.01 -13.17 -9.66
C LYS A 93 -12.38 -12.03 -10.43
#